data_AF-A0A924IN01-F1
#
_entry.id   AF-A0A924IN01-F1
#
_cell.length_a   1.000
_cell.length_b   1.000
_cell.length_c   1.000
_cell.angle_alpha   90.00
_cell.angle_beta   90.00
_cell.angle_gamma   90.00
#
_symmetry.space_group_name_H-M   'P 1'
#
loop_
_entity.id
_entity.type
_entity.pdbx_description
1 polymer ?
#
loop_
_entity_poly.entity_id
_entity_poly.type
_entity_poly.pdbx_seq_one_letter_code
_entity_poly.pdbx_strand_id
1 'polypeptide(L)'
;MADLKNVPAPTHVEIGSERYEYVPVAETATEYQPMRLRTGCNHARHVIKDGELFLITTTDGQIPDGCNCGLGLYYRDTRFLSRLQITLNGAKPVLLSLSAEKNYLSMIELCNPHLDGDPTIPQETIYLHSQRLASDRIHEKLRLFNFNMFPVNLTMTYDFGADFADIFEVRGVVEEERGRHLFPKHEDDTLLLTYHGDDRIFRQTEIHFLTPPSRWISETCVAFDLAIPAKGEANIDF
;
A
#
# COMPACT_ATOMS: atom_id res chain seq x y z
N MET A 1 4.69 -56.52 -4.28
CA MET A 1 4.13 -55.25 -4.80
C MET A 1 2.67 -55.50 -5.13
N ALA A 2 1.74 -54.91 -4.36
CA ALA A 2 0.32 -54.95 -4.64
C ALA A 2 -0.11 -53.58 -5.17
N ASP A 3 -0.88 -53.59 -6.27
CA ASP A 3 -1.36 -52.42 -7.01
C ASP A 3 -2.32 -51.56 -6.15
N LEU A 4 -1.92 -50.32 -5.88
CA LEU A 4 -2.70 -49.32 -5.12
C LEU A 4 -3.75 -48.57 -5.96
N LYS A 5 -4.06 -49.04 -7.18
CA LYS A 5 -4.90 -48.31 -8.14
C LYS A 5 -6.41 -48.60 -8.09
N ASN A 6 -6.89 -49.41 -7.14
CA ASN A 6 -8.31 -49.78 -7.08
C ASN A 6 -8.91 -49.75 -5.66
N VAL A 7 -8.57 -48.71 -4.89
CA VAL A 7 -9.31 -48.43 -3.64
C VAL A 7 -10.54 -47.59 -4.02
N PRO A 8 -11.78 -48.09 -3.83
CA PRO A 8 -12.97 -47.29 -4.08
C PRO A 8 -12.97 -46.05 -3.17
N ALA A 9 -13.36 -44.90 -3.73
CA ALA A 9 -13.43 -43.67 -2.96
C ALA A 9 -14.34 -43.85 -1.73
N PRO A 10 -13.90 -43.39 -0.55
CA PRO A 10 -14.70 -43.53 0.67
C PRO A 10 -16.03 -42.76 0.51
N THR A 11 -17.14 -43.43 0.81
CA THR A 11 -18.50 -42.88 0.67
C THR A 11 -18.91 -41.99 1.84
N HIS A 12 -18.11 -41.96 2.91
CA HIS A 12 -18.30 -41.15 4.10
C HIS A 12 -16.97 -40.95 4.82
N VAL A 13 -16.91 -39.91 5.66
CA VAL A 13 -15.79 -39.66 6.58
C VAL A 13 -16.37 -39.53 8.00
N GLU A 14 -15.70 -40.16 8.97
CA GLU A 14 -16.02 -40.01 10.38
C GLU A 14 -15.04 -39.03 11.04
N ILE A 15 -15.57 -38.05 11.77
CA ILE A 15 -14.79 -37.08 12.56
C ILE A 15 -15.36 -37.10 13.98
N GLY A 16 -14.62 -37.68 14.92
CA GLY A 16 -15.11 -37.90 16.28
C GLY A 16 -16.25 -38.92 16.31
N SER A 17 -17.41 -38.55 16.86
CA SER A 17 -18.63 -39.37 16.85
C SER A 17 -19.61 -39.04 15.73
N GLU A 18 -19.22 -38.14 14.81
CA GLU A 18 -20.09 -37.67 13.74
C GLU A 18 -19.69 -38.27 12.38
N ARG A 19 -20.70 -38.64 11.59
CA ARG A 19 -20.56 -39.27 10.29
C ARG A 19 -21.04 -38.31 9.19
N TYR A 20 -20.16 -38.03 8.25
CA TYR A 20 -20.41 -37.15 7.13
C TYR A 20 -20.46 -37.97 5.84
N GLU A 21 -21.63 -37.99 5.18
CA GLU A 21 -21.81 -38.71 3.91
C GLU A 21 -21.32 -37.88 2.73
N TYR A 22 -20.72 -38.55 1.75
CA TYR A 22 -20.35 -37.93 0.50
C TYR A 22 -21.61 -37.68 -0.35
N VAL A 23 -21.96 -36.42 -0.57
CA VAL A 23 -23.05 -36.03 -1.47
C VAL A 23 -22.51 -36.01 -2.90
N PRO A 24 -23.05 -36.84 -3.82
CA PRO A 24 -22.63 -36.80 -5.23
C PRO A 24 -22.94 -35.43 -5.81
N VAL A 25 -21.93 -34.78 -6.37
CA VAL A 25 -22.08 -33.48 -7.04
C VAL A 25 -22.90 -33.71 -8.31
N ALA A 26 -24.21 -33.45 -8.26
CA ALA A 26 -24.96 -33.16 -9.48
C ALA A 26 -24.38 -31.87 -10.07
N GLU A 27 -24.18 -31.85 -11.39
CA GLU A 27 -23.64 -30.73 -12.17
C GLU A 27 -24.17 -29.38 -11.68
N THR A 28 -23.42 -28.77 -10.79
CA THR A 28 -23.64 -27.42 -10.30
C THR A 28 -22.45 -26.62 -10.78
N ALA A 29 -22.70 -25.41 -11.27
CA ALA A 29 -21.73 -24.52 -11.92
C ALA A 29 -20.59 -24.03 -11.02
N THR A 30 -20.41 -24.65 -9.85
CA THR A 30 -19.33 -24.36 -8.92
C THR A 30 -18.40 -25.56 -8.93
N GLU A 31 -17.44 -25.56 -9.86
CA GLU A 31 -16.29 -26.45 -9.75
C GLU A 31 -15.69 -26.32 -8.34
N TYR A 32 -15.52 -27.44 -7.65
CA TYR A 32 -14.81 -27.49 -6.39
C TYR A 32 -13.36 -27.04 -6.63
N GLN A 33 -13.10 -25.77 -6.37
CA GLN A 33 -11.74 -25.26 -6.28
C GLN A 33 -11.33 -25.28 -4.81
N PRO A 34 -10.30 -26.06 -4.41
CA PRO A 34 -9.82 -26.03 -3.04
C PRO A 34 -9.37 -24.61 -2.69
N MET A 35 -9.93 -24.04 -1.62
CA MET A 35 -9.47 -22.76 -1.10
C MET A 35 -8.03 -22.93 -0.59
N ARG A 36 -7.07 -22.39 -1.33
CA ARG A 36 -5.67 -22.38 -0.95
C ARG A 36 -5.38 -21.09 -0.19
N LEU A 37 -5.02 -21.22 1.09
CA LEU A 37 -4.50 -20.09 1.86
C LEU A 37 -3.06 -19.83 1.43
N ARG A 38 -2.83 -18.76 0.66
CA ARG A 38 -1.48 -18.28 0.38
C ARG A 38 -1.01 -17.40 1.53
N THR A 39 -0.21 -17.94 2.44
CA THR A 39 0.49 -17.16 3.47
C THR A 39 1.75 -16.55 2.84
N GLY A 40 1.58 -15.48 2.05
CA GLY A 40 2.67 -14.91 1.24
C GLY A 40 3.19 -13.54 1.69
N CYS A 41 2.55 -12.90 2.68
CA CYS A 41 2.93 -11.56 3.11
C CYS A 41 3.49 -11.59 4.53
N ASN A 42 4.77 -11.24 4.68
CA ASN A 42 5.42 -11.03 5.98
C ASN A 42 5.19 -9.61 6.54
N HIS A 43 4.52 -8.73 5.79
CA HIS A 43 4.21 -7.40 6.28
C HIS A 43 2.89 -7.42 7.07
N ALA A 44 2.94 -6.95 8.31
CA ALA A 44 1.73 -6.56 9.01
C ALA A 44 1.01 -5.48 8.19
N ARG A 45 -0.30 -5.64 8.00
CA ARG A 45 -1.11 -4.80 7.12
C ARG A 45 -1.99 -3.87 7.92
N HIS A 46 -2.16 -2.66 7.42
CA HIS A 46 -3.09 -1.68 7.90
C HIS A 46 -4.07 -1.33 6.77
N VAL A 47 -5.35 -1.17 7.12
CA VAL A 47 -6.43 -0.92 6.16
C VAL A 47 -7.24 0.26 6.62
N ILE A 48 -7.47 1.21 5.71
CA ILE A 48 -8.57 2.18 5.81
C ILE A 48 -9.50 2.02 4.61
N LYS A 49 -10.80 2.25 4.83
CA LYS A 49 -11.85 2.05 3.83
C LYS A 49 -13.00 3.03 4.03
N ASP A 50 -13.51 3.53 2.92
CA ASP A 50 -14.82 4.17 2.83
C ASP A 50 -15.54 3.74 1.54
N GLY A 51 -16.78 3.26 1.65
CA GLY A 51 -17.52 2.72 0.49
C GLY A 51 -16.73 1.65 -0.29
N GLU A 52 -16.49 1.92 -1.58
CA GLU A 52 -15.75 1.06 -2.52
C GLU A 52 -14.24 1.38 -2.58
N LEU A 53 -13.79 2.41 -1.86
CA LEU A 53 -12.40 2.85 -1.79
C LEU A 53 -11.72 2.19 -0.59
N PHE A 54 -10.60 1.51 -0.81
CA PHE A 54 -9.79 0.95 0.28
C PHE A 54 -8.31 1.13 0.02
N LEU A 55 -7.59 1.55 1.06
CA LEU A 55 -6.13 1.67 1.07
C LEU A 55 -5.57 0.61 2.01
N ILE A 56 -4.72 -0.25 1.46
CA ILE A 56 -4.02 -1.30 2.20
C ILE A 56 -2.53 -0.97 2.18
N THR A 57 -1.95 -0.68 3.34
CA THR A 57 -0.52 -0.39 3.51
C THR A 57 0.12 -1.37 4.48
N THR A 58 1.45 -1.33 4.58
CA THR A 58 2.15 -1.80 5.77
C THR A 58 1.76 -0.96 7.01
N THR A 59 2.09 -1.42 8.21
CA THR A 59 1.76 -0.70 9.46
C THR A 59 2.44 0.66 9.61
N ASP A 60 3.54 0.88 8.89
CA ASP A 60 4.25 2.17 8.78
C ASP A 60 3.77 3.02 7.60
N GLY A 61 2.61 2.69 7.02
CA GLY A 61 1.96 3.51 6.00
C GLY A 61 2.56 3.41 4.60
N GLN A 62 3.41 2.42 4.33
CA GLN A 62 4.08 2.28 3.04
C GLN A 62 3.32 1.30 2.13
N ILE A 63 3.47 1.49 0.83
CA ILE A 63 3.21 0.48 -0.19
C ILE A 63 4.56 0.27 -0.90
N PRO A 64 5.36 -0.72 -0.44
CA PRO A 64 6.67 -0.97 -1.04
C PRO A 64 6.54 -1.58 -2.43
N ASP A 65 7.49 -1.24 -3.30
CA ASP A 65 7.56 -1.76 -4.65
C ASP A 65 7.72 -3.29 -4.67
N GLY A 66 7.19 -3.94 -5.71
CA GLY A 66 7.31 -5.38 -5.93
C GLY A 66 6.66 -6.27 -4.87
N CYS A 67 5.90 -5.72 -3.91
CA CYS A 67 5.27 -6.51 -2.87
C CYS A 67 4.01 -7.22 -3.39
N ASN A 68 4.11 -8.53 -3.60
CA ASN A 68 2.97 -9.39 -3.97
C ASN A 68 2.08 -9.75 -2.76
N CYS A 69 1.71 -8.72 -2.01
CA CYS A 69 1.02 -8.81 -0.73
C CYS A 69 -0.36 -8.14 -0.74
N GLY A 70 -0.81 -7.71 -1.92
CA GLY A 70 -2.08 -7.01 -2.12
C GLY A 70 -2.12 -5.62 -1.48
N LEU A 71 -0.98 -5.01 -1.17
CA LEU A 71 -0.95 -3.61 -0.76
C LEU A 71 -1.28 -2.71 -1.95
N GLY A 72 -1.93 -1.59 -1.68
CA GLY A 72 -2.35 -0.65 -2.70
C GLY A 72 -3.57 0.18 -2.33
N LEU A 73 -3.84 1.19 -3.15
CA LEU A 73 -5.14 1.87 -3.20
C LEU A 73 -6.01 1.17 -4.22
N TYR A 74 -7.24 0.83 -3.83
CA TYR A 74 -8.18 0.13 -4.68
C TYR A 74 -9.50 0.86 -4.77
N TYR A 75 -10.12 0.74 -5.93
CA TYR A 75 -11.48 1.16 -6.18
C TYR A 75 -12.13 0.14 -7.12
N ARG A 76 -13.29 -0.41 -6.72
CA ARG A 76 -14.04 -1.43 -7.49
C ARG A 76 -13.14 -2.56 -8.02
N ASP A 77 -12.48 -3.25 -7.09
CA ASP A 77 -11.61 -4.41 -7.36
C ASP A 77 -10.38 -4.15 -8.26
N THR A 78 -10.07 -2.90 -8.57
CA THR A 78 -8.88 -2.50 -9.35
C THR A 78 -7.91 -1.72 -8.47
N ARG A 79 -6.60 -2.01 -8.55
CA ARG A 79 -5.54 -1.32 -7.80
C ARG A 79 -5.05 -0.08 -8.53
N PHE A 80 -5.50 1.09 -8.09
CA PHE A 80 -5.14 2.40 -8.65
C PHE A 80 -3.78 2.93 -8.17
N LEU A 81 -3.25 2.45 -7.05
CA LEU A 81 -1.91 2.78 -6.57
C LEU A 81 -1.23 1.51 -6.06
N SER A 82 -0.06 1.19 -6.58
CA SER A 82 0.74 0.00 -6.26
C SER A 82 2.05 0.33 -5.55
N ARG A 83 2.42 1.62 -5.47
CA ARG A 83 3.56 2.11 -4.69
C ARG A 83 3.25 3.47 -4.05
N LEU A 84 3.67 3.61 -2.80
CA LEU A 84 3.55 4.79 -1.95
C LEU A 84 4.66 4.67 -0.91
N GLN A 85 5.80 5.30 -1.15
CA GLN A 85 6.95 5.21 -0.26
C GLN A 85 7.39 6.58 0.22
N ILE A 86 7.65 6.71 1.52
CA ILE A 86 8.29 7.90 2.10
C ILE A 86 9.69 7.61 2.59
N THR A 87 10.61 8.52 2.32
CA THR A 87 11.98 8.48 2.87
C THR A 87 12.40 9.83 3.42
N LEU A 88 13.35 9.81 4.35
CA LEU A 88 14.00 10.95 4.97
C LEU A 88 15.49 10.86 4.65
N ASN A 89 16.00 11.80 3.85
CA ASN A 89 17.36 11.75 3.30
C ASN A 89 17.69 10.37 2.68
N GLY A 90 16.71 9.75 2.01
CA GLY A 90 16.84 8.42 1.40
C GLY A 90 16.67 7.24 2.36
N ALA A 91 16.54 7.47 3.66
CA ALA A 91 16.32 6.41 4.65
C ALA A 91 14.84 6.28 5.04
N LYS A 92 14.39 5.04 5.25
CA LYS A 92 13.00 4.75 5.61
C LYS A 92 12.71 5.17 7.07
N PRO A 93 11.60 5.88 7.35
CA PRO A 93 11.15 6.14 8.71
C PRO A 93 10.85 4.85 9.51
N VAL A 94 10.97 4.93 10.82
CA VAL A 94 10.72 3.83 11.75
C VAL A 94 9.36 4.03 12.43
N LEU A 95 8.55 2.97 12.49
CA LEU A 95 7.24 3.00 13.15
C LEU A 95 7.38 3.08 14.67
N LEU A 96 6.68 4.05 15.27
CA LEU A 96 6.50 4.16 16.72
C LEU A 96 5.16 3.59 17.15
N SER A 97 4.07 4.04 16.49
CA SER A 97 2.72 3.60 16.81
C SER A 97 1.80 3.72 15.60
N LEU A 98 0.73 2.95 15.62
CA LEU A 98 -0.35 3.00 14.64
C LEU A 98 -1.67 2.97 15.41
N SER A 99 -2.53 3.94 15.13
CA SER A 99 -3.90 3.97 15.60
C SER A 99 -4.88 4.01 14.43
N ALA A 100 -5.91 3.17 14.52
CA ALA A 100 -6.95 3.02 13.51
C ALA A 100 -8.32 2.96 14.21
N GLU A 101 -8.60 3.95 15.07
CA GLU A 101 -9.83 3.97 15.89
C GLU A 101 -11.11 3.91 15.05
N LYS A 102 -11.04 4.42 13.81
CA LYS A 102 -12.13 4.35 12.84
C LYS A 102 -11.62 3.71 11.57
N ASN A 103 -12.43 2.84 10.97
CA ASN A 103 -12.06 2.10 9.75
C ASN A 103 -11.71 2.99 8.54
N TYR A 104 -12.02 4.29 8.58
CA TYR A 104 -11.72 5.25 7.51
C TYR A 104 -10.62 6.26 7.89
N LEU A 105 -10.10 6.23 9.12
CA LEU A 105 -9.12 7.20 9.63
C LEU A 105 -7.93 6.47 10.24
N SER A 106 -6.74 6.79 9.77
CA SER A 106 -5.47 6.29 10.29
C SER A 106 -4.65 7.42 10.90
N MET A 107 -3.98 7.12 12.00
CA MET A 107 -2.93 7.94 12.60
C MET A 107 -1.68 7.07 12.74
N ILE A 108 -0.62 7.45 12.03
CA ILE A 108 0.65 6.72 12.00
C ILE A 108 1.72 7.64 12.58
N GLU A 109 2.36 7.15 13.63
CA GLU A 109 3.47 7.84 14.28
C GLU A 109 4.79 7.19 13.87
N LEU A 110 5.69 7.98 13.28
CA LEU A 110 6.99 7.51 12.82
C LEU A 110 8.10 8.40 13.40
N CYS A 111 9.34 7.93 13.30
CA CYS A 111 10.51 8.75 13.56
C CYS A 111 11.60 8.53 12.51
N ASN A 112 12.57 9.43 12.47
CA ASN A 112 13.74 9.24 11.64
C ASN A 112 14.67 8.14 12.20
N PRO A 113 15.30 7.34 11.32
CA PRO A 113 16.47 6.57 11.71
C PRO A 113 17.66 7.52 11.94
N HIS A 114 18.83 6.98 12.28
CA HIS A 114 20.06 7.77 12.24
C HIS A 114 20.30 8.28 10.80
N LEU A 115 20.45 9.60 10.63
CA LEU A 115 20.69 10.21 9.32
C LEU A 115 22.04 10.92 9.33
N ASP A 116 22.96 10.44 8.50
CA ASP A 116 24.22 11.11 8.24
C ASP A 116 24.00 12.47 7.57
N GLY A 117 24.88 13.43 7.85
CA GLY A 117 24.78 14.80 7.37
C GLY A 117 25.59 15.78 8.22
N ASP A 118 25.50 17.07 7.87
CA ASP A 118 26.08 18.17 8.63
C ASP A 118 25.00 19.23 8.97
N PRO A 119 24.54 19.31 10.24
CA PRO A 119 24.84 18.38 11.33
C PRO A 119 24.19 17.01 11.10
N THR A 120 24.77 15.96 11.70
CA THR A 120 24.15 14.64 11.77
C THR A 120 22.83 14.73 12.55
N ILE A 121 21.79 14.04 12.08
CA ILE A 121 20.49 14.00 12.75
C ILE A 121 20.41 12.68 13.52
N PRO A 122 20.42 12.69 14.86
CA PRO A 122 20.33 11.46 15.64
C PRO A 122 18.97 10.77 15.42
N GLN A 123 18.94 9.45 15.58
CA GLN A 123 17.69 8.69 15.52
C GLN A 123 16.66 9.23 16.52
N GLU A 124 15.38 9.11 16.19
CA GLU A 124 14.27 9.48 17.08
C GLU A 124 14.24 10.96 17.49
N THR A 125 14.83 11.85 16.69
CA THR A 125 14.82 13.31 16.97
C THR A 125 13.94 14.11 16.01
N ILE A 126 13.54 13.52 14.90
CA ILE A 126 12.48 14.00 14.00
C ILE A 126 11.32 13.04 14.12
N TYR A 127 10.20 13.54 14.62
CA TYR A 127 8.95 12.79 14.75
C TYR A 127 8.01 13.16 13.62
N LEU A 128 7.30 12.16 13.09
CA LEU A 128 6.37 12.31 11.99
C LEU A 128 5.01 11.83 12.45
N HIS A 129 4.00 12.62 12.15
CA HIS A 129 2.60 12.31 12.42
C HIS A 129 1.83 12.34 11.10
N SER A 130 1.55 11.15 10.55
CA SER A 130 0.75 10.97 9.34
C SER A 130 -0.70 10.70 9.73
N GLN A 131 -1.61 11.54 9.26
CA GLN A 131 -3.05 11.30 9.37
C GLN A 131 -3.60 11.01 7.97
N ARG A 132 -4.26 9.86 7.80
CA ARG A 132 -4.92 9.50 6.54
C ARG A 132 -6.41 9.33 6.71
N LEU A 133 -7.18 9.95 5.82
CA LEU A 133 -8.64 9.86 5.77
C LEU A 133 -9.08 9.27 4.44
N ALA A 134 -9.82 8.17 4.49
CA ALA A 134 -10.56 7.63 3.36
C ALA A 134 -11.96 8.26 3.30
N SER A 135 -12.33 8.76 2.13
CA SER A 135 -13.66 9.27 1.81
C SER A 135 -13.97 9.02 0.34
N ASP A 136 -14.31 10.05 -0.44
CA ASP A 136 -14.35 9.98 -1.91
C ASP A 136 -12.95 9.89 -2.54
N ARG A 137 -11.91 10.21 -1.77
CA ARG A 137 -10.47 10.04 -2.06
C ARG A 137 -9.70 9.73 -0.78
N ILE A 138 -8.39 9.50 -0.91
CA ILE A 138 -7.48 9.47 0.23
C ILE A 138 -6.93 10.88 0.43
N HIS A 139 -7.08 11.40 1.65
CA HIS A 139 -6.39 12.60 2.10
C HIS A 139 -5.28 12.20 3.06
N GLU A 140 -4.09 12.77 2.91
CA GLU A 140 -2.97 12.62 3.83
C GLU A 140 -2.50 13.99 4.34
N LYS A 141 -2.32 14.08 5.66
CA LYS A 141 -1.64 15.19 6.31
C LYS A 141 -0.44 14.65 7.06
N LEU A 142 0.74 15.12 6.70
CA LEU A 142 1.99 14.72 7.33
C LEU A 142 2.62 15.91 8.04
N ARG A 143 2.83 15.76 9.34
CA ARG A 143 3.48 16.77 10.17
C ARG A 143 4.81 16.24 10.67
N LEU A 144 5.86 17.04 10.57
CA LEU A 144 7.19 16.72 11.06
C LEU A 144 7.53 17.65 12.21
N PHE A 145 8.12 17.12 13.27
CA PHE A 145 8.52 17.85 14.46
C PHE A 145 10.00 17.63 14.72
N ASN A 146 10.77 18.72 14.85
CA ASN A 146 12.18 18.67 15.18
C ASN A 146 12.40 18.79 16.68
N PHE A 147 12.73 17.68 17.34
CA PHE A 147 13.05 17.67 18.77
C PHE A 147 14.51 18.02 19.09
N ASN A 148 15.35 18.31 18.10
CA ASN A 148 16.72 18.78 18.34
C ASN A 148 16.75 20.20 18.92
N MET A 149 17.91 20.57 19.49
CA MET A 149 18.22 21.93 19.92
C MET A 149 18.84 22.79 18.80
N PHE A 150 18.94 22.24 17.59
CA PHE A 150 19.49 22.88 16.39
C PHE A 150 18.53 22.73 15.20
N PRO A 151 18.57 23.65 14.22
CA PRO A 151 17.76 23.54 13.02
C PRO A 151 18.22 22.35 12.16
N VAL A 152 17.26 21.70 11.49
CA VAL A 152 17.50 20.53 10.65
C VAL A 152 17.05 20.81 9.23
N ASN A 153 17.93 20.55 8.26
CA ASN A 153 17.58 20.48 6.85
C ASN A 153 17.35 19.02 6.48
N LEU A 154 16.17 18.71 5.97
CA LEU A 154 15.72 17.35 5.69
C LEU A 154 15.07 17.30 4.31
N THR A 155 15.53 16.40 3.46
CA THR A 155 14.81 16.07 2.23
C THR A 155 13.88 14.89 2.52
N MET A 156 12.58 15.14 2.48
CA MET A 156 11.57 14.09 2.45
C MET A 156 11.22 13.77 1.00
N THR A 157 11.12 12.49 0.66
CA THR A 157 10.66 12.08 -0.67
C THR A 157 9.37 11.29 -0.57
N TYR A 158 8.48 11.47 -1.54
CA TYR A 158 7.41 10.52 -1.84
C TYR A 158 7.69 9.87 -3.19
N ASP A 159 7.60 8.54 -3.28
CA ASP A 159 7.61 7.81 -4.55
C ASP A 159 6.30 7.04 -4.73
N PHE A 160 5.68 7.25 -5.88
CA PHE A 160 4.38 6.69 -6.25
C PHE A 160 4.51 5.71 -7.40
N GLY A 161 3.50 4.87 -7.57
CA GLY A 161 3.40 3.96 -8.70
C GLY A 161 2.00 3.38 -8.80
N ALA A 162 1.59 3.06 -10.03
CA ALA A 162 0.28 2.48 -10.31
C ALA A 162 0.42 1.40 -11.38
N ASP A 163 -0.22 0.26 -11.14
CA ASP A 163 -0.31 -0.86 -12.09
C ASP A 163 -1.72 -1.07 -12.64
N PHE A 164 -2.76 -0.52 -12.00
CA PHE A 164 -4.16 -0.70 -12.42
C PHE A 164 -4.57 -2.18 -12.46
N ALA A 165 -3.89 -3.01 -11.67
CA ALA A 165 -4.11 -4.45 -11.68
C ALA A 165 -5.45 -4.80 -11.01
N ASP A 166 -6.22 -5.69 -11.63
CA ASP A 166 -7.44 -6.20 -11.02
C ASP A 166 -7.13 -7.16 -9.85
N ILE A 167 -8.12 -7.45 -9.02
CA ILE A 167 -7.93 -8.29 -7.83
C ILE A 167 -7.51 -9.74 -8.16
N PHE A 168 -7.82 -10.25 -9.35
CA PHE A 168 -7.40 -11.57 -9.81
C PHE A 168 -5.94 -11.56 -10.26
N GLU A 169 -5.50 -10.52 -10.95
CA GLU A 169 -4.09 -10.27 -11.30
C GLU A 169 -3.25 -10.11 -10.01
N VAL A 170 -3.70 -9.27 -9.06
CA VAL A 170 -3.04 -9.09 -7.75
C VAL A 170 -2.92 -10.40 -6.97
N ARG A 171 -3.90 -11.30 -7.10
CA ARG A 171 -3.89 -12.63 -6.45
C ARG A 171 -3.06 -13.67 -7.21
N GLY A 172 -2.56 -13.34 -8.40
CA GLY A 172 -1.86 -14.27 -9.28
C GLY A 172 -2.75 -15.37 -9.84
N VAL A 173 -4.05 -15.09 -10.00
CA VAL A 173 -5.01 -15.98 -10.68
C VAL A 173 -4.92 -15.82 -12.20
N VAL A 174 -4.51 -14.63 -12.65
CA VAL A 174 -4.27 -14.26 -14.05
C VAL A 174 -2.85 -13.71 -14.15
N GLU A 175 -2.11 -14.08 -15.20
CA GLU A 175 -0.71 -13.65 -15.43
C GLU A 175 -0.57 -12.62 -16.57
N GLU A 176 -1.68 -12.04 -17.04
CA GLU A 176 -1.69 -11.14 -18.19
C GLU A 176 -1.84 -9.68 -17.74
N GLU A 177 -0.87 -8.81 -18.09
CA GLU A 177 -1.10 -7.36 -18.08
C GLU A 177 -2.00 -6.99 -19.28
N ARG A 178 -3.16 -6.40 -19.00
CA ARG A 178 -4.23 -6.18 -19.99
C ARG A 178 -4.38 -4.72 -20.41
N GLY A 179 -3.36 -4.16 -21.04
CA GLY A 179 -3.41 -2.79 -21.52
C GLY A 179 -2.06 -2.12 -21.63
N ARG A 180 -2.06 -0.78 -21.55
CA ARG A 180 -0.86 0.05 -21.70
C ARG A 180 -0.80 1.17 -20.69
N HIS A 181 0.29 1.20 -19.93
CA HIS A 181 0.69 2.36 -19.14
C HIS A 181 1.12 3.50 -20.06
N LEU A 182 0.56 4.68 -19.81
CA LEU A 182 1.08 5.92 -20.38
C LEU A 182 2.22 6.43 -19.49
N PHE A 183 3.12 7.20 -20.09
CA PHE A 183 4.19 7.84 -19.31
C PHE A 183 3.56 8.73 -18.22
N PRO A 184 4.01 8.60 -16.96
CA PRO A 184 3.60 9.50 -15.90
C PRO A 184 3.84 10.94 -16.31
N LYS A 185 2.92 11.82 -15.93
CA LYS A 185 3.05 13.26 -16.14
C LYS A 185 2.90 13.97 -14.82
N HIS A 186 3.64 15.05 -14.66
CA HIS A 186 3.41 15.96 -13.56
C HIS A 186 3.28 17.38 -14.09
N GLU A 187 2.34 18.12 -13.53
CA GLU A 187 2.14 19.55 -13.78
C GLU A 187 2.15 20.23 -12.42
N ASP A 188 3.12 21.11 -12.17
CA ASP A 188 3.33 21.85 -10.92
C ASP A 188 3.20 20.98 -9.64
N ASP A 189 1.99 20.93 -9.08
CA ASP A 189 1.59 20.29 -7.82
C ASP A 189 0.80 18.99 -8.01
N THR A 190 0.71 18.44 -9.23
CA THR A 190 -0.11 17.27 -9.52
C THR A 190 0.69 16.17 -10.24
N LEU A 191 0.61 14.93 -9.76
CA LEU A 191 1.07 13.73 -10.46
C LEU A 191 -0.11 12.99 -11.11
N LEU A 192 0.05 12.64 -12.38
CA LEU A 192 -0.90 11.91 -13.19
C LEU A 192 -0.30 10.55 -13.59
N LEU A 193 -0.90 9.48 -13.08
CA LEU A 193 -0.61 8.10 -13.48
C LEU A 193 -1.78 7.60 -14.33
N THR A 194 -1.54 7.23 -15.58
CA THR A 194 -2.62 6.88 -16.53
C THR A 194 -2.40 5.52 -17.17
N TYR A 195 -3.49 4.80 -17.34
CA TYR A 195 -3.54 3.48 -17.96
C TYR A 195 -4.70 3.39 -18.95
N HIS A 196 -4.42 2.81 -20.11
CA HIS A 196 -5.41 2.49 -21.12
C HIS A 196 -5.56 0.97 -21.18
N GLY A 197 -6.65 0.45 -20.61
CA GLY A 197 -6.92 -0.98 -20.60
C GLY A 197 -7.28 -1.51 -21.99
N ASP A 198 -7.14 -2.81 -22.19
CA ASP A 198 -7.60 -3.50 -23.42
C ASP A 198 -9.13 -3.45 -23.58
N ASP A 199 -9.83 -3.21 -22.46
CA ASP A 199 -11.26 -2.87 -22.42
C ASP A 199 -11.57 -1.47 -22.99
N ARG A 200 -10.55 -0.72 -23.44
CA ARG A 200 -10.61 0.65 -23.95
C ARG A 200 -11.07 1.67 -22.90
N ILE A 201 -10.97 1.32 -21.62
CA ILE A 201 -11.28 2.22 -20.52
C ILE A 201 -9.99 2.89 -20.05
N PHE A 202 -10.01 4.20 -19.98
CA PHE A 202 -8.95 4.99 -19.34
C PHE A 202 -9.15 4.97 -17.83
N ARG A 203 -8.08 4.61 -17.12
CA ARG A 203 -7.99 4.68 -15.66
C ARG A 203 -6.88 5.66 -15.31
N GLN A 204 -7.13 6.47 -14.29
CA GLN A 204 -6.21 7.53 -13.88
C GLN A 204 -6.18 7.62 -12.36
N THR A 205 -4.98 7.83 -11.84
CA THR A 205 -4.73 8.20 -10.44
C THR A 205 -4.09 9.56 -10.44
N GLU A 206 -4.73 10.50 -9.76
CA GLU A 206 -4.24 11.87 -9.59
C GLU A 206 -3.81 12.06 -8.13
N ILE A 207 -2.62 12.61 -7.93
CA ILE A 207 -2.11 12.96 -6.61
C ILE A 207 -1.88 14.47 -6.61
N HIS A 208 -2.61 15.18 -5.75
CA HIS A 208 -2.68 16.63 -5.70
C HIS A 208 -1.98 17.14 -4.45
N PHE A 209 -0.81 17.75 -4.58
CA PHE A 209 -0.02 18.27 -3.46
C PHE A 209 -0.51 19.66 -3.05
N LEU A 210 -1.28 19.74 -1.95
CA LEU A 210 -1.72 21.03 -1.39
C LEU A 210 -0.55 21.87 -0.87
N THR A 211 0.47 21.21 -0.34
CA THR A 211 1.80 21.81 -0.17
C THR A 211 2.60 21.53 -1.44
N PRO A 212 2.95 22.53 -2.27
CA PRO A 212 3.70 22.27 -3.49
C PRO A 212 5.05 21.63 -3.19
N PRO A 213 5.48 20.64 -3.99
CA PRO A 213 6.78 20.04 -3.79
C PRO A 213 7.92 21.00 -4.11
N SER A 214 9.07 20.79 -3.47
CA SER A 214 10.27 21.60 -3.74
C SER A 214 10.85 21.28 -5.13
N ARG A 215 10.79 19.99 -5.54
CA ARG A 215 11.25 19.52 -6.85
C ARG A 215 10.78 18.10 -7.15
N TRP A 216 10.76 17.76 -8.44
CA TRP A 216 10.62 16.39 -8.92
C TRP A 216 12.01 15.73 -9.03
N ILE A 217 12.17 14.54 -8.47
CA ILE A 217 13.39 13.72 -8.58
C ILE A 217 13.31 12.83 -9.83
N SER A 218 12.11 12.33 -10.12
CA SER A 218 11.76 11.56 -11.32
C SER A 218 10.29 11.80 -11.67
N GLU A 219 9.78 11.09 -12.66
CA GLU A 219 8.40 11.20 -13.12
C GLU A 219 7.37 10.75 -12.06
N THR A 220 7.78 9.97 -11.05
CA THR A 220 6.90 9.48 -9.97
C THR A 220 7.41 9.79 -8.57
N CYS A 221 8.60 10.40 -8.47
CA CYS A 221 9.24 10.69 -7.20
C CYS A 221 9.42 12.19 -7.03
N VAL A 222 8.98 12.68 -5.88
CA VAL A 222 8.90 14.09 -5.55
C VAL A 222 9.58 14.35 -4.21
N ALA A 223 10.24 15.51 -4.08
CA ALA A 223 10.95 15.92 -2.89
C ALA A 223 10.39 17.18 -2.25
N PHE A 224 10.39 17.17 -0.92
CA PHE A 224 10.15 18.31 -0.05
C PHE A 224 11.44 18.59 0.72
N ASP A 225 12.08 19.71 0.41
CA ASP A 225 13.27 20.18 1.09
C ASP A 225 12.84 21.06 2.28
N LEU A 226 12.91 20.49 3.47
CA LEU A 226 12.35 21.05 4.71
C LEU A 226 13.46 21.65 5.57
N ALA A 227 13.39 22.95 5.82
CA ALA A 227 14.19 23.63 6.84
C ALA A 227 13.38 23.76 8.13
N ILE A 228 13.58 22.83 9.07
CA ILE A 228 12.81 22.77 10.31
C ILE A 228 13.61 23.39 11.45
N PRO A 229 13.17 24.53 12.05
CA PRO A 229 13.86 25.16 13.16
C PRO A 229 14.05 24.21 14.36
N ALA A 230 14.98 24.53 15.25
CA ALA A 230 15.09 23.84 16.53
C ALA A 230 13.76 23.92 17.28
N LYS A 231 13.23 22.78 17.75
CA LYS A 231 11.90 22.69 18.38
C LYS A 231 10.74 23.15 17.50
N GLY A 232 10.95 23.23 16.19
CA GLY A 232 9.95 23.65 15.20
C GLY A 232 9.23 22.48 14.54
N GLU A 233 8.35 22.81 13.61
CA GLU A 233 7.56 21.85 12.84
C GLU A 233 7.46 22.23 11.35
N ALA A 234 7.09 21.27 10.51
CA ALA A 234 6.77 21.45 9.10
C ALA A 234 5.58 20.56 8.70
N ASN A 235 4.83 20.97 7.67
CA ASN A 235 3.60 20.29 7.25
C ASN A 235 3.61 20.03 5.74
N ILE A 236 3.16 18.84 5.33
CA ILE A 236 2.95 18.43 3.94
C ILE A 236 1.56 17.82 3.85
N ASP A 237 0.71 18.37 2.98
CA ASP A 237 -0.66 17.91 2.77
C ASP A 237 -0.88 17.52 1.30
N PHE A 238 -1.56 16.38 1.04
CA PHE A 238 -2.05 15.99 -0.28
C PHE A 238 -3.31 15.10 -0.22
#